data_AF-A0A081BVT8-F1
#
_entry.id   AF-A0A081BVT8-F1
#
_cell.length_a   1.000
_cell.length_b   1.000
_cell.length_c   1.000
_cell.angle_alpha   90.00
_cell.angle_beta   90.00
_cell.angle_gamma   90.00
#
_symmetry.space_group_name_H-M   'P 1'
#
loop_
_entity.id
_entity.type
_entity.pdbx_description
1 polymer ?
#
loop_
_entity_poly.entity_id
_entity_poly.type
_entity_poly.pdbx_seq_one_letter_code
_entity_poly.pdbx_strand_id
1 'polypeptide(L)'
;MKKYPQQIKHQLHELAMIATEAELFLQLTELAEKFESWKQDAISSRELRHILLTYVDGPSRELFRRNRELPDDIVVADAIVRGLLNKDDIAEELWPYLQNGVQFYQDVATKNRE
;
A
#
# COMPACT_ATOMS: atom_id res chain seq x y z
N MET A 1 10.09 17.82 -7.96
CA MET A 1 10.08 16.48 -8.57
C MET A 1 11.52 16.07 -8.84
N LYS A 2 11.95 14.92 -8.33
CA LYS A 2 13.24 14.32 -8.74
C LYS A 2 13.22 14.13 -10.27
N LYS A 3 14.32 14.44 -10.93
CA LYS A 3 14.48 14.20 -12.36
C LYS A 3 15.06 12.80 -12.52
N TYR A 4 14.25 11.90 -13.07
CA TYR A 4 14.66 10.54 -13.39
C TYR A 4 14.98 10.42 -14.88
N PRO A 5 15.90 9.53 -15.27
CA PRO A 5 15.89 8.97 -16.62
C PRO A 5 14.50 8.39 -16.94
N GLN A 6 14.07 8.48 -18.19
CA GLN A 6 12.72 8.06 -18.60
C GLN A 6 12.44 6.58 -18.29
N GLN A 7 13.45 5.72 -18.43
CA GLN A 7 13.36 4.30 -18.10
C GLN A 7 13.10 4.08 -16.60
N ILE A 8 13.89 4.73 -15.73
CA ILE A 8 13.72 4.66 -14.28
C ILE A 8 12.33 5.16 -13.86
N LYS A 9 11.86 6.26 -14.46
CA LYS A 9 10.51 6.77 -14.21
C LYS A 9 9.43 5.73 -14.55
N HIS A 10 9.57 5.05 -15.68
CA HIS A 10 8.63 4.01 -16.10
C HIS A 10 8.61 2.83 -15.12
N GLN A 11 9.78 2.30 -14.76
CA GLN A 11 9.89 1.18 -13.83
C GLN A 11 9.33 1.51 -12.45
N LEU A 12 9.59 2.72 -11.93
CA LEU A 12 9.01 3.17 -10.66
C LEU A 12 7.48 3.24 -10.74
N HIS A 13 6.94 3.73 -11.85
CA HIS A 13 5.49 3.78 -12.05
C HIS A 13 4.85 2.39 -12.10
N GLU A 14 5.48 1.44 -12.81
CA GLU A 14 5.01 0.04 -12.86
C GLU A 14 5.01 -0.59 -11.46
N LEU A 15 6.09 -0.41 -10.69
CA LEU A 15 6.17 -0.90 -9.32
C LEU A 15 5.14 -0.23 -8.40
N ALA A 16 4.87 1.07 -8.57
CA ALA A 16 3.85 1.78 -7.80
C ALA A 16 2.44 1.25 -8.10
N MET A 17 2.15 0.92 -9.36
CA MET A 17 0.91 0.28 -9.76
C MET A 17 0.77 -1.12 -9.16
N ILE A 18 1.82 -1.93 -9.19
CA ILE A 18 1.84 -3.26 -8.57
C ILE A 18 1.63 -3.16 -7.05
N ALA A 19 2.31 -2.23 -6.39
CA ALA A 19 2.14 -1.99 -4.95
C ALA A 19 0.70 -1.58 -4.59
N THR A 20 0.10 -0.70 -5.38
CA THR A 20 -1.28 -0.23 -5.20
C THR A 20 -2.26 -1.40 -5.34
N GLU A 21 -2.07 -2.25 -6.35
CA GLU A 21 -2.92 -3.42 -6.56
C GLU A 21 -2.76 -4.46 -5.44
N ALA A 22 -1.51 -4.72 -5.00
CA ALA A 22 -1.25 -5.62 -3.88
C ALA A 22 -1.93 -5.14 -2.59
N GLU A 23 -1.89 -3.83 -2.31
CA GLU A 23 -2.59 -3.25 -1.17
C GLU A 23 -4.11 -3.36 -1.31
N LEU A 24 -4.66 -3.06 -2.48
CA LEU A 24 -6.10 -3.21 -2.76
C LEU A 24 -6.54 -4.66 -2.53
N PHE A 25 -5.78 -5.62 -3.04
CA PHE A 25 -6.06 -7.04 -2.90
C PHE A 25 -6.15 -7.46 -1.43
N LEU A 26 -5.20 -7.03 -0.59
CA LEU A 26 -5.23 -7.33 0.84
C LEU A 26 -6.45 -6.71 1.52
N GLN A 27 -6.73 -5.43 1.25
CA GLN A 27 -7.90 -4.75 1.82
C GLN A 27 -9.21 -5.43 1.45
N LEU A 28 -9.37 -5.84 0.20
CA LEU A 28 -10.57 -6.54 -0.26
C LEU A 28 -10.67 -7.97 0.29
N THR A 29 -9.54 -8.64 0.49
CA THR A 29 -9.50 -9.97 1.13
C THR A 29 -9.98 -9.89 2.58
N GLU A 30 -9.46 -8.92 3.35
CA GLU A 30 -9.92 -8.68 4.72
C GLU A 30 -11.43 -8.36 4.77
N LEU A 31 -11.93 -7.59 3.82
CA LEU A 31 -13.35 -7.26 3.74
C LEU A 31 -14.20 -8.50 3.38
N ALA A 32 -13.72 -9.34 2.48
CA ALA A 32 -14.39 -10.59 2.10
C ALA A 32 -14.57 -11.52 3.32
N GLU A 33 -13.57 -11.62 4.21
CA GLU A 33 -13.70 -12.38 5.46
C GLU A 33 -14.83 -11.84 6.36
N LYS A 34 -15.08 -10.52 6.36
CA LYS A 34 -16.20 -9.94 7.13
C LYS A 34 -17.55 -10.31 6.52
N PHE A 35 -17.65 -10.40 5.19
CA PHE A 35 -18.84 -10.93 4.54
C PHE A 35 -19.07 -12.40 4.88
N GLU A 36 -18.02 -13.23 4.92
CA GLU A 36 -18.16 -14.63 5.33
C GLU A 36 -18.57 -14.75 6.81
N SER A 37 -17.99 -13.93 7.68
CA SER A 37 -18.40 -13.87 9.10
C SER A 37 -19.88 -13.50 9.25
N TRP A 38 -20.37 -12.56 8.43
CA TRP A 38 -21.78 -12.18 8.42
C TRP A 38 -22.70 -13.31 7.92
N LYS A 39 -22.32 -14.02 6.86
CA LYS A 39 -23.09 -15.18 6.34
C LYS A 39 -23.20 -16.31 7.36
N GLN A 40 -22.23 -16.40 8.28
CA GLN A 40 -22.19 -17.38 9.36
C GLN A 40 -22.85 -16.87 10.65
N ASP A 41 -23.58 -15.75 10.60
CA ASP A 41 -24.22 -15.08 11.75
C ASP A 41 -23.24 -14.67 12.88
N ALA A 42 -21.93 -14.64 12.62
CA ALA A 42 -20.90 -14.26 13.59
C ALA A 42 -20.86 -12.74 13.82
N ILE A 43 -21.32 -11.95 12.85
CA ILE A 43 -21.57 -10.51 12.98
C ILE A 43 -22.93 -10.15 12.39
N SER A 44 -23.58 -9.13 12.94
CA SER A 44 -24.86 -8.64 12.43
C SER A 44 -24.70 -7.80 11.16
N SER A 45 -25.79 -7.64 10.40
CA SER A 45 -25.83 -6.72 9.25
C SER A 45 -25.51 -5.27 9.63
N ARG A 46 -25.80 -4.86 10.88
CA ARG A 46 -25.47 -3.52 11.39
C ARG A 46 -23.95 -3.35 11.56
N GLU A 47 -23.28 -4.37 12.07
CA GLU A 47 -21.82 -4.41 12.22
C GLU A 47 -21.14 -4.44 10.85
N LEU A 48 -21.60 -5.31 9.94
CA LEU A 48 -21.08 -5.35 8.57
C LEU A 48 -21.23 -3.98 7.87
N ARG A 49 -22.41 -3.33 7.99
CA ARG A 49 -22.62 -1.98 7.45
C ARG A 49 -21.64 -0.97 8.03
N HIS A 50 -21.38 -1.02 9.34
CA HIS A 50 -20.43 -0.12 9.98
C HIS A 50 -19.00 -0.33 9.44
N ILE A 51 -18.56 -1.59 9.34
CA ILE A 51 -17.26 -1.95 8.76
C ILE A 51 -17.12 -1.42 7.34
N LEU A 52 -18.15 -1.58 6.49
CA LEU A 52 -18.14 -1.07 5.12
C LEU A 52 -18.00 0.45 5.05
N LEU A 53 -18.71 1.19 5.92
CA LEU A 53 -18.59 2.64 5.98
C LEU A 53 -17.19 3.07 6.43
N THR A 54 -16.65 2.44 7.47
CA THR A 54 -15.28 2.70 7.95
C THR A 54 -14.23 2.38 6.88
N TYR A 55 -14.42 1.31 6.11
CA TYR A 55 -13.54 0.95 5.00
C TYR A 55 -13.50 2.04 3.91
N VAL A 56 -14.69 2.51 3.49
CA VAL A 56 -14.82 3.54 2.45
C VAL A 56 -14.23 4.87 2.93
N ASP A 57 -14.52 5.28 4.17
CA ASP A 57 -14.07 6.57 4.71
C ASP A 57 -12.59 6.59 5.09
N GLY A 58 -11.99 5.42 5.36
CA GLY A 58 -10.60 5.27 5.79
C GLY A 58 -9.72 4.58 4.74
N PRO A 59 -9.47 3.26 4.84
CA PRO A 59 -8.50 2.54 4.00
C PRO A 59 -8.64 2.78 2.49
N SER A 60 -9.86 2.69 1.94
CA SER A 60 -10.09 2.88 0.51
C SER A 60 -9.74 4.30 0.07
N ARG A 61 -10.09 5.29 0.89
CA ARG A 61 -9.81 6.69 0.61
C ARG A 61 -8.33 7.00 0.71
N GLU A 62 -7.65 6.43 1.69
CA GLU A 62 -6.21 6.62 1.88
C GLU A 62 -5.40 5.97 0.75
N LEU A 63 -5.78 4.77 0.29
CA LEU A 63 -5.17 4.14 -0.88
C LEU A 63 -5.31 5.01 -2.12
N PHE A 64 -6.54 5.49 -2.40
CA PHE A 64 -6.79 6.38 -3.54
C PHE A 64 -5.96 7.68 -3.44
N ARG A 65 -5.90 8.27 -2.25
CA ARG A 65 -5.14 9.50 -2.00
C ARG A 65 -3.65 9.26 -2.24
N ARG A 66 -3.07 8.21 -1.67
CA ARG A 66 -1.64 7.88 -1.82
C ARG A 66 -1.27 7.65 -3.28
N ASN A 67 -2.04 6.85 -4.00
CA ASN A 67 -1.81 6.56 -5.42
C ASN A 67 -1.88 7.84 -6.30
N ARG A 68 -2.73 8.80 -5.93
CA ARG A 68 -2.91 10.05 -6.72
C ARG A 68 -1.90 11.14 -6.36
N GLU A 69 -1.53 11.26 -5.09
CA GLU A 69 -0.81 12.43 -4.56
C GLU A 69 0.67 12.17 -4.31
N LEU A 70 1.07 10.92 -4.05
CA LEU A 70 2.46 10.61 -3.75
C LEU A 70 3.27 10.33 -5.03
N PRO A 71 4.55 10.73 -5.07
CA PRO A 71 5.46 10.30 -6.13
C PRO A 71 5.67 8.77 -6.12
N ASP A 72 5.84 8.18 -7.30
CA ASP A 72 6.02 6.72 -7.46
C ASP A 72 7.15 6.17 -6.59
N ASP A 73 8.29 6.87 -6.46
CA ASP A 73 9.41 6.42 -5.61
C ASP A 73 9.06 6.33 -4.12
N ILE A 74 8.14 7.19 -3.66
CA ILE A 74 7.65 7.18 -2.28
C ILE A 74 6.65 6.04 -2.08
N VAL A 75 5.75 5.81 -3.05
CA VAL A 75 4.80 4.69 -3.02
C VAL A 75 5.55 3.35 -2.99
N VAL A 76 6.55 3.18 -3.85
CA VAL A 76 7.37 1.96 -3.91
C VAL A 76 8.16 1.76 -2.63
N ALA A 77 8.77 2.82 -2.09
CA ALA A 77 9.53 2.73 -0.84
C ALA A 77 8.67 2.27 0.35
N ASP A 78 7.48 2.86 0.54
CA ASP A 78 6.52 2.45 1.57
C ASP A 78 6.09 0.99 1.39
N ALA A 79 5.79 0.61 0.14
CA ALA A 79 5.37 -0.74 -0.20
C ALA A 79 6.43 -1.81 0.13
N ILE A 80 7.72 -1.51 -0.11
CA ILE A 80 8.82 -2.40 0.29
C ILE A 80 8.87 -2.57 1.80
N VAL A 81 8.77 -1.48 2.57
CA VAL A 81 8.85 -1.54 4.04
C VAL A 81 7.67 -2.29 4.64
N ARG A 82 6.48 -2.12 4.05
CA ARG A 82 5.26 -2.83 4.45
C ARG A 82 5.20 -4.28 3.96
N GLY A 83 6.17 -4.70 3.14
CA GLY A 83 6.24 -6.06 2.59
C GLY A 83 5.23 -6.34 1.48
N LEU A 84 4.64 -5.30 0.88
CA LEU A 84 3.77 -5.41 -0.30
C LEU A 84 4.57 -5.68 -1.58
N LEU A 85 5.81 -5.19 -1.61
CA LEU A 85 6.80 -5.53 -2.63
C LEU A 85 7.98 -6.22 -1.94
N ASN A 86 8.44 -7.32 -2.53
CA ASN A 86 9.66 -7.96 -2.06
C ASN A 86 10.88 -7.16 -2.54
N LYS A 87 11.77 -6.81 -1.61
CA LYS A 87 13.01 -6.10 -1.90
C LYS A 87 13.90 -6.83 -2.92
N ASP A 88 13.86 -8.17 -2.91
CA ASP A 88 14.75 -8.99 -3.75
C ASP A 88 14.28 -9.00 -5.21
N ASP A 89 13.03 -8.59 -5.48
CA ASP A 89 12.45 -8.45 -6.82
C ASP A 89 12.69 -7.05 -7.43
N ILE A 90 13.32 -6.13 -6.67
CA ILE A 90 13.59 -4.76 -7.12
C ILE A 90 14.94 -4.70 -7.85
N ALA A 91 14.92 -4.24 -9.10
CA ALA A 91 16.12 -4.06 -9.90
C ALA A 91 17.17 -3.17 -9.21
N GLU A 92 18.44 -3.59 -9.26
CA GLU A 92 19.55 -2.93 -8.55
C GLU A 92 19.67 -1.44 -8.88
N GLU A 93 19.41 -1.08 -10.14
CA GLU A 93 19.46 0.29 -10.66
C GLU A 93 18.42 1.25 -10.06
N LEU A 94 17.37 0.74 -9.40
CA LEU A 94 16.33 1.56 -8.77
C LEU A 94 16.67 1.99 -7.35
N TRP A 95 17.55 1.25 -6.66
CA TRP A 95 17.90 1.51 -5.26
C TRP A 95 18.46 2.90 -4.96
N PRO A 96 19.30 3.53 -5.82
CA PRO A 96 19.74 4.90 -5.60
C PRO A 96 18.59 5.91 -5.45
N TYR A 97 17.43 5.62 -6.04
CA TYR A 97 16.23 6.48 -5.99
C TYR A 97 15.31 6.16 -4.81
N LEU A 98 15.32 4.91 -4.33
CA LEU A 98 14.43 4.36 -3.31
C LEU A 98 15.02 4.37 -1.90
N GLN A 99 16.34 4.21 -1.74
CA GLN A 99 17.01 3.96 -0.45
C GLN A 99 16.62 4.96 0.65
N ASN A 100 16.55 6.25 0.35
CA ASN A 100 16.20 7.27 1.33
C ASN A 100 14.74 7.18 1.77
N GLY A 101 13.84 6.84 0.84
CA GLY A 101 12.43 6.62 1.16
C GLY A 101 12.25 5.36 2.00
N VAL A 102 12.94 4.27 1.63
CA VAL A 102 12.88 3.01 2.36
C VAL A 102 13.38 3.19 3.79
N GLN A 103 14.51 3.87 3.98
CA GLN A 103 15.03 4.19 5.32
C GLN A 103 14.03 5.03 6.13
N PHE A 104 13.45 6.07 5.52
CA PHE A 104 12.45 6.90 6.19
C PHE A 104 11.26 6.07 6.72
N TYR A 105 10.69 5.20 5.88
CA TYR A 105 9.55 4.38 6.28
C TYR A 105 9.93 3.29 7.29
N GLN A 106 11.16 2.75 7.23
CA GLN A 106 11.68 1.84 8.25
C GLN A 106 11.75 2.52 9.63
N ASP A 107 12.26 3.75 9.68
CA ASP A 107 12.36 4.52 10.92
C ASP A 107 10.97 4.82 11.51
N VAL A 108 10.01 5.19 10.65
CA VAL A 108 8.61 5.43 11.05
C VAL A 108 7.97 4.14 11.59
N ALA A 109 8.15 3.01 10.90
CA ALA A 109 7.61 1.72 11.33
C ALA A 109 8.19 1.24 12.66
N THR A 110 9.46 1.56 12.92
CA THR A 110 10.14 1.21 14.18
C THR A 110 9.62 2.05 15.34
N LYS A 111 9.45 3.37 15.15
CA LYS A 111 8.92 4.29 16.18
C LYS A 111 7.48 4.00 16.59
N ASN A 112 6.66 3.46 15.68
CA ASN A 112 5.27 3.11 16.00
C ASN A 112 5.14 1.80 16.82
N ARG A 113 6.26 1.08 17.06
CA ARG A 113 6.29 -0.17 17.84
C ARG A 113 6.82 0.02 19.27
N GLU A 114 7.34 1.20 19.59
CA GLU A 114 7.79 1.62 20.94
C GLU A 114 6.66 2.31 21.70
#